data_AF-A0A9E2WZ88-F1
#
_entry.id   AF-A0A9E2WZ88-F1
#
_cell.length_a   1.000
_cell.length_b   1.000
_cell.length_c   1.000
_cell.angle_alpha   90.00
_cell.angle_beta   90.00
_cell.angle_gamma   90.00
#
_symmetry.space_group_name_H-M   'P 1'
#
loop_
_entity.id
_entity.type
_entity.pdbx_description
1 polymer ?
#
loop_
_entity_poly.entity_id
_entity_poly.type
_entity_poly.pdbx_seq_one_letter_code
_entity_poly.pdbx_strand_id
1 'polypeptide(L)'
;MKATNKRIAAGVVLGLCAVLGLSACGGKQAEIKEDRLTVGRVQGEVKVGMSAAQVAELLGSPNIVTTDDKRREVWIYDKVSTDRVDTASSSYAGLIILGTNSSDRSSSQRQRTLTIIIKYDEEKKVRDFAYNATQF
;
A
#
# COMPACT_ATOMS: atom_id res chain seq x y z
N MET A 1 -43.66 53.52 34.81
CA MET A 1 -42.54 53.99 33.96
C MET A 1 -41.24 53.30 34.37
N LYS A 2 -40.78 52.30 33.60
CA LYS A 2 -39.38 52.12 33.17
C LYS A 2 -39.33 50.89 32.28
N ALA A 3 -38.81 51.12 31.08
CA ALA A 3 -38.74 50.16 30.00
C ALA A 3 -37.33 49.54 29.91
N THR A 4 -37.28 48.44 29.15
CA THR A 4 -36.16 48.03 28.29
C THR A 4 -34.94 47.39 28.97
N ASN A 5 -34.75 46.08 28.71
CA ASN A 5 -33.59 45.55 27.97
C ASN A 5 -33.64 44.02 27.89
N LYS A 6 -34.49 43.51 27.00
CA LYS A 6 -34.53 42.09 26.59
C LYS A 6 -34.11 41.99 25.12
N ARG A 7 -32.87 42.34 24.79
CA ARG A 7 -32.38 42.30 23.39
C ARG A 7 -30.97 41.74 23.17
N ILE A 8 -30.24 41.31 24.20
CA ILE A 8 -28.85 40.87 24.01
C ILE A 8 -28.71 39.33 23.92
N ALA A 9 -29.71 38.56 24.36
CA ALA A 9 -29.61 37.09 24.38
C ALA A 9 -29.86 36.40 23.00
N ALA A 10 -30.32 37.12 21.97
CA ALA A 10 -30.66 36.52 20.68
C ALA A 10 -29.49 36.50 19.67
N GLY A 11 -28.39 37.22 19.94
CA GLY A 11 -27.27 37.35 18.99
C GLY A 11 -26.20 36.26 19.10
N VAL A 12 -26.06 35.60 20.26
CA VAL A 12 -24.94 34.68 20.51
C VAL A 12 -25.26 33.22 20.11
N VAL A 13 -26.55 32.84 20.10
CA VAL A 13 -26.95 31.46 19.76
C VAL A 13 -26.94 31.23 18.23
N LEU A 14 -27.07 32.28 17.41
CA LEU A 14 -27.03 32.19 15.95
C LEU A 14 -25.61 32.16 15.35
N GLY A 15 -24.57 32.40 16.15
CA GLY A 15 -23.17 32.32 15.70
C GLY A 15 -22.54 30.92 15.79
N LEU A 16 -23.15 30.00 16.54
CA LEU A 16 -22.51 28.71 16.88
C LEU A 16 -22.85 27.56 15.92
N CYS A 17 -23.88 27.71 15.06
CA CYS A 17 -24.22 26.69 14.06
C CYS A 17 -23.55 26.91 12.69
N ALA A 18 -22.86 28.02 12.46
CA ALA A 18 -22.29 28.36 11.15
C ALA A 18 -20.84 27.87 10.91
N VAL A 19 -20.24 27.12 11.85
CA VAL A 19 -18.85 26.62 11.76
C VAL A 19 -18.77 25.10 11.54
N LEU A 20 -19.90 24.42 11.36
CA LEU A 20 -19.94 22.97 11.09
C LEU A 20 -19.84 22.59 9.60
N GLY A 21 -19.56 23.57 8.72
CA GLY A 21 -19.34 23.33 7.30
C GLY A 21 -17.86 23.19 6.98
N LEU A 22 -17.50 22.14 6.23
CA LEU A 22 -16.17 21.84 5.68
C LEU A 22 -15.21 21.06 6.60
N SER A 23 -15.57 19.81 6.88
CA SER A 23 -14.58 18.74 7.03
C SER A 23 -14.94 17.59 6.10
N ALA A 24 -14.97 17.88 4.80
CA ALA A 24 -15.00 16.87 3.74
C ALA A 24 -13.56 16.67 3.24
N CYS A 25 -12.79 15.85 3.96
CA CYS A 25 -11.59 15.22 3.39
C CYS A 25 -11.87 13.73 3.20
N GLY A 26 -12.92 13.43 2.43
CA GLY A 26 -13.11 12.12 1.83
C GLY A 26 -12.24 12.04 0.58
N GLY A 27 -10.91 12.04 0.77
CA GLY A 27 -9.99 11.72 -0.31
C GLY A 27 -10.32 10.30 -0.76
N LYS A 28 -10.99 10.17 -1.91
CA LYS A 28 -10.97 8.91 -2.66
C LYS A 28 -9.51 8.71 -3.02
N GLN A 29 -8.78 7.96 -2.20
CA GLN A 29 -7.51 7.42 -2.62
C GLN A 29 -7.83 6.68 -3.91
N ALA A 30 -7.26 7.15 -5.03
CA ALA A 30 -7.18 6.33 -6.20
C ALA A 30 -6.41 5.10 -5.75
N GLU A 31 -7.13 4.01 -5.49
CA GLU A 31 -6.53 2.71 -5.33
C GLU A 31 -5.91 2.43 -6.68
N ILE A 32 -4.64 2.80 -6.84
CA ILE A 32 -3.81 2.28 -7.92
C ILE A 32 -3.86 0.79 -7.64
N LYS A 33 -4.67 0.10 -8.44
CA LYS A 33 -4.79 -1.34 -8.45
C LYS A 33 -3.48 -1.84 -9.04
N GLU A 34 -2.41 -1.72 -8.27
CA GLU A 34 -1.12 -2.31 -8.60
C GLU A 34 -1.41 -3.78 -8.73
N ASP A 35 -1.27 -4.25 -9.95
CA ASP A 35 -1.49 -5.64 -10.27
C ASP A 35 -0.40 -6.43 -9.55
N ARG A 36 -0.77 -7.00 -8.40
CA ARG A 36 0.21 -7.42 -7.39
C ARG A 36 1.02 -8.58 -7.94
N LEU A 37 2.27 -8.29 -8.32
CA LEU A 37 3.28 -9.31 -8.54
C LEU A 37 3.37 -10.17 -7.27
N THR A 38 2.91 -11.41 -7.36
CA THR A 38 2.91 -12.39 -6.28
C THR A 38 3.42 -13.71 -6.79
N VAL A 39 4.02 -14.51 -5.90
CA VAL A 39 4.48 -15.86 -6.23
C VAL A 39 3.34 -16.70 -6.80
N GLY A 40 2.16 -16.66 -6.18
CA GLY A 40 1.00 -17.44 -6.60
C GLY A 40 0.51 -17.07 -8.01
N ARG A 41 0.55 -15.79 -8.37
CA ARG A 41 0.21 -15.35 -9.73
C ARG A 41 1.17 -15.91 -10.76
N VAL A 42 2.48 -15.81 -10.51
CA VAL A 42 3.49 -16.37 -11.41
C VAL A 42 3.33 -17.88 -11.54
N GLN A 43 3.11 -18.60 -10.43
CA GLN A 43 2.93 -20.05 -10.43
C GLN A 43 1.67 -20.50 -11.18
N GLY A 44 0.58 -19.73 -11.12
CA GLY A 44 -0.67 -20.07 -11.77
C GLY A 44 -0.74 -19.64 -13.24
N GLU A 45 -0.13 -18.50 -13.57
CA GLU A 45 -0.35 -17.83 -14.85
C GLU A 45 0.84 -17.95 -15.81
N VAL A 46 2.09 -18.04 -15.34
CA VAL A 46 3.26 -18.20 -16.23
C VAL A 46 3.49 -19.67 -16.54
N LYS A 47 3.66 -19.98 -17.84
CA LYS A 47 3.89 -21.34 -18.33
C LYS A 47 5.04 -21.37 -19.33
N VAL A 48 5.74 -22.50 -19.36
CA VAL A 48 6.73 -22.80 -20.40
C VAL A 48 6.07 -22.70 -21.77
N GLY A 49 6.75 -22.09 -22.74
CA GLY A 49 6.26 -21.85 -24.10
C GLY A 49 5.54 -20.50 -24.32
N MET A 50 5.27 -19.72 -23.27
CA MET A 50 4.69 -18.38 -23.43
C MET A 50 5.66 -17.43 -24.11
N SER A 51 5.16 -16.50 -24.94
CA SER A 51 6.02 -15.44 -25.47
C SER A 51 6.31 -14.39 -24.39
N ALA A 52 7.43 -13.68 -24.55
CA ALA A 52 7.75 -12.50 -23.73
C ALA A 52 6.60 -11.47 -23.70
N ALA A 53 5.88 -11.29 -24.82
CA ALA A 53 4.73 -10.39 -24.88
C ALA A 53 3.57 -10.85 -23.98
N GLN A 54 3.25 -12.16 -23.97
CA GLN A 54 2.21 -12.72 -23.10
C GLN A 54 2.60 -12.56 -21.62
N VAL A 55 3.88 -12.77 -21.30
CA VAL A 55 4.40 -12.56 -19.95
C VAL A 55 4.31 -11.08 -19.55
N ALA A 56 4.63 -10.15 -20.45
CA ALA A 56 4.52 -8.72 -20.19
C ALA A 56 3.07 -8.25 -20.02
N GLU A 57 2.12 -8.85 -20.73
CA GLU A 57 0.69 -8.58 -20.55
C GLU A 57 0.18 -9.07 -19.19
N LEU A 58 0.73 -10.19 -18.71
CA LEU A 58 0.39 -10.78 -17.42
C LEU A 58 1.04 -10.07 -16.23
N LEU A 59 2.35 -9.82 -16.29
CA LEU A 59 3.15 -9.36 -15.15
C LEU A 59 3.58 -7.90 -15.27
N GLY A 60 3.34 -7.27 -16.41
CA GLY A 60 3.89 -5.97 -16.74
C GLY A 60 5.34 -6.03 -17.24
N SER A 61 5.93 -4.86 -17.39
CA SER A 61 7.33 -4.73 -17.82
C SER A 61 8.28 -5.24 -16.72
N PRO A 62 9.33 -5.98 -17.08
CA PRO A 62 10.32 -6.43 -16.11
C PRO A 62 11.15 -5.26 -15.58
N ASN A 63 11.75 -5.46 -14.42
CA ASN A 63 12.63 -4.47 -13.79
C ASN A 63 14.01 -4.51 -14.46
N ILE A 64 14.45 -5.70 -14.88
CA ILE A 64 15.75 -5.92 -15.54
C ILE A 64 15.58 -6.90 -16.70
N VAL A 65 16.17 -6.58 -17.85
CA VAL A 65 16.36 -7.49 -18.98
C VAL A 65 17.85 -7.72 -19.16
N THR A 66 18.25 -8.99 -19.17
CA THR A 66 19.64 -9.42 -19.32
C THR A 66 19.72 -10.66 -20.22
N THR A 67 20.90 -11.26 -20.36
CA THR A 67 21.09 -12.50 -21.09
C THR A 67 21.87 -13.55 -20.30
N ASP A 68 21.62 -14.82 -20.58
CA ASP A 68 22.41 -15.93 -20.04
C ASP A 68 23.75 -16.14 -20.80
N ASP A 69 24.47 -17.21 -20.43
CA ASP A 69 25.73 -17.66 -21.04
C ASP A 69 25.62 -17.92 -22.56
N LYS A 70 24.42 -18.25 -23.03
CA LYS A 70 24.11 -18.47 -24.44
C LYS A 70 23.49 -17.25 -25.12
N ARG A 71 23.58 -16.06 -24.49
CA ARG A 71 23.03 -14.80 -25.00
C ARG A 71 21.50 -14.81 -25.16
N ARG A 72 20.79 -15.72 -24.47
CA ARG A 72 19.33 -15.78 -24.49
C ARG A 72 18.74 -14.88 -23.43
N GLU A 73 17.58 -14.32 -23.72
CA GLU A 73 16.95 -13.30 -22.90
C GLU A 73 16.51 -13.84 -21.53
N VAL A 74 16.72 -13.03 -20.49
CA VAL A 74 16.32 -13.31 -19.11
C VAL A 74 15.69 -12.05 -18.52
N TRP A 75 14.47 -12.19 -18.01
CA TRP A 75 13.74 -11.10 -17.36
C TRP A 75 13.73 -11.31 -15.85
N ILE A 76 13.95 -10.23 -15.12
CA ILE A 76 13.92 -10.22 -13.66
C ILE A 76 12.89 -9.21 -13.20
N TYR A 77 12.02 -9.66 -12.31
CA TYR A 77 11.05 -8.84 -11.61
C TYR A 77 11.40 -8.84 -10.13
N ASP A 78 11.38 -7.66 -9.51
CA ASP A 78 11.55 -7.53 -8.07
C ASP A 78 10.37 -6.78 -7.44
N LYS A 79 10.04 -7.14 -6.21
CA LYS A 79 9.05 -6.45 -5.39
C LYS A 79 9.51 -6.41 -3.94
N VAL A 80 9.58 -5.21 -3.39
CA VAL A 80 9.83 -4.97 -1.96
C VAL A 80 8.53 -4.49 -1.32
N SER A 81 8.11 -5.11 -0.23
CA SER A 81 6.89 -4.77 0.52
C SER A 81 7.25 -4.54 1.98
N THR A 82 6.74 -3.45 2.57
CA THR A 82 6.95 -3.14 3.99
C THR A 82 5.61 -3.17 4.71
N ASP A 83 5.45 -4.09 5.65
CA ASP A 83 4.34 -4.11 6.59
C ASP A 83 4.74 -3.31 7.84
N ARG A 84 3.95 -2.31 8.22
CA ARG A 84 4.04 -1.67 9.54
C ARG A 84 2.84 -2.08 10.37
N VAL A 85 3.08 -2.74 11.49
CA VAL A 85 2.04 -3.05 12.47
C VAL A 85 2.15 -2.00 13.56
N ASP A 86 1.28 -0.99 13.48
CA ASP A 86 1.11 0.01 14.53
C ASP A 86 0.01 -0.48 15.49
N THR A 87 0.37 -1.04 16.64
CA THR A 87 -0.62 -1.38 17.67
C THR A 87 -1.00 -0.10 18.43
N ALA A 88 -2.03 0.59 17.96
CA ALA A 88 -2.70 1.64 18.74
C ALA A 88 -3.90 1.02 19.48
N SER A 89 -3.71 0.64 20.74
CA SER A 89 -4.83 0.32 21.63
C SER A 89 -5.49 1.62 22.10
N SER A 90 -6.27 2.27 21.24
CA SER A 90 -7.12 3.39 21.63
C SER A 90 -8.57 2.92 21.75
N SER A 91 -8.90 2.36 22.90
CA SER A 91 -10.28 2.14 23.31
C SER A 91 -10.33 2.37 24.80
N TYR A 92 -10.94 3.48 25.23
CA TYR A 92 -11.29 3.77 26.63
C TYR A 92 -10.24 4.28 27.63
N ALA A 93 -9.11 4.86 27.22
CA ALA A 93 -8.21 5.58 28.14
C ALA A 93 -8.65 7.04 28.43
N GLY A 94 -9.95 7.28 28.55
CA GLY A 94 -10.43 8.47 29.25
C GLY A 94 -10.28 8.21 30.76
N LEU A 95 -9.72 9.17 31.50
CA LEU A 95 -9.81 9.29 32.97
C LEU A 95 -8.71 8.69 33.88
N ILE A 96 -7.45 8.48 33.45
CA ILE A 96 -6.39 8.11 34.40
C ILE A 96 -5.15 9.02 34.26
N ILE A 97 -5.13 10.05 35.11
CA ILE A 97 -3.95 10.49 35.88
C ILE A 97 -2.87 11.30 35.15
N LEU A 98 -2.97 12.61 35.42
CA LEU A 98 -1.96 13.64 35.67
C LEU A 98 -0.51 13.21 36.00
N GLY A 99 0.19 12.52 35.10
CA GLY A 99 1.65 12.53 35.05
C GLY A 99 2.34 11.18 35.07
N THR A 100 2.38 10.49 33.92
CA THR A 100 3.50 9.63 33.52
C THR A 100 3.60 9.65 31.98
N ASN A 101 4.64 10.27 31.43
CA ASN A 101 4.92 10.19 29.99
C ASN A 101 5.55 8.82 29.69
N SER A 102 4.74 7.85 29.28
CA SER A 102 5.25 6.55 28.80
C SER A 102 4.29 5.94 27.80
N SER A 103 4.22 6.52 26.60
CA SER A 103 3.61 5.84 25.46
C SER A 103 4.63 4.87 24.87
N ASP A 104 4.65 3.63 25.34
CA ASP A 104 5.45 2.55 24.75
C ASP A 104 4.87 2.19 23.37
N ARG A 105 5.31 2.90 22.34
CA ARG A 105 4.96 2.63 20.95
C ARG A 105 5.87 1.51 20.43
N SER A 106 5.41 0.27 20.52
CA SER A 106 6.05 -0.86 19.83
C SER A 106 5.65 -0.84 18.35
N SER A 107 6.47 -0.25 17.48
CA SER A 107 6.32 -0.37 16.02
C SER A 107 7.04 -1.62 15.52
N SER A 108 6.31 -2.61 15.02
CA SER A 108 6.90 -3.76 14.34
C SER A 108 6.90 -3.50 12.83
N GLN A 109 8.09 -3.33 12.23
CA GLN A 109 8.25 -3.20 10.79
C GLN A 109 8.75 -4.53 10.23
N ARG A 110 8.02 -5.14 9.29
CA ARG A 110 8.44 -6.35 8.56
C ARG A 110 8.61 -6.04 7.08
N GLN A 111 9.77 -6.35 6.54
CA GLN A 111 10.07 -6.19 5.12
C GLN A 111 10.01 -7.54 4.42
N ARG A 112 9.49 -7.57 3.19
CA ARG A 112 9.47 -8.74 2.33
C ARG A 112 10.00 -8.39 0.96
N THR A 113 10.87 -9.24 0.44
CA THR A 113 11.39 -9.12 -0.93
C THR A 113 10.99 -10.35 -1.71
N LEU A 114 10.51 -10.15 -2.93
CA LEU A 114 10.23 -11.17 -3.91
C LEU A 114 11.03 -10.88 -5.17
N THR A 115 11.80 -11.86 -5.64
CA THR A 115 12.49 -11.83 -6.93
C THR A 115 11.98 -12.97 -7.79
N ILE A 116 11.61 -12.68 -9.02
CA ILE A 116 11.19 -13.68 -10.03
C ILE A 116 12.14 -13.55 -11.22
N ILE A 117 12.63 -14.67 -11.70
CA ILE A 117 13.54 -14.77 -12.85
C ILE A 117 12.86 -15.63 -13.90
N ILE A 118 12.62 -15.08 -15.08
CA ILE A 118 12.04 -15.79 -16.22
C ILE A 118 13.11 -15.88 -17.30
N LYS A 119 13.39 -17.10 -17.76
CA LYS A 119 14.38 -17.38 -18.79
C LYS A 119 13.66 -17.68 -20.10
N TYR A 120 14.18 -17.14 -21.19
CA TYR A 120 13.66 -17.39 -22.54
C TYR A 120 14.63 -18.24 -23.36
N ASP A 121 14.08 -18.91 -24.37
CA ASP A 121 14.85 -19.58 -25.43
C ASP A 121 15.14 -18.63 -26.61
N GLU A 122 15.72 -19.17 -27.69
CA GLU A 122 16.07 -18.43 -28.90
C GLU A 122 14.84 -17.95 -29.69
N GLU A 123 13.69 -18.60 -29.50
CA GLU A 123 12.41 -18.25 -30.12
C GLU A 123 11.61 -17.25 -29.26
N LYS A 124 12.25 -16.69 -28.21
CA LYS A 124 11.65 -15.76 -27.24
C LYS A 124 10.45 -16.37 -26.50
N LYS A 125 10.51 -17.68 -26.25
CA LYS A 125 9.52 -18.39 -25.44
C LYS A 125 10.08 -18.73 -24.07
N VAL A 126 9.21 -18.73 -23.06
CA VAL A 126 9.58 -19.09 -21.68
C VAL A 126 10.10 -20.51 -21.69
N ARG A 127 11.36 -20.70 -21.32
CA ARG A 127 11.97 -22.03 -21.17
C ARG A 127 11.96 -22.51 -19.73
N ASP A 128 12.07 -21.58 -18.78
CA ASP A 128 12.19 -21.86 -17.35
C ASP A 128 11.92 -20.60 -16.52
N PHE A 129 11.54 -20.76 -15.26
CA PHE A 129 11.37 -19.66 -14.33
C PHE A 129 11.64 -20.09 -12.89
N ALA A 130 12.17 -19.18 -12.09
CA ALA A 130 12.48 -19.38 -10.67
C ALA A 130 12.06 -18.17 -9.84
N TYR A 131 11.93 -18.36 -8.53
CA TYR A 131 11.62 -17.28 -7.61
C TYR A 131 12.38 -17.41 -6.29
N ASN A 132 12.60 -16.28 -5.63
CA ASN A 132 13.14 -16.19 -4.28
C ASN A 132 12.27 -15.22 -3.47
N ALA A 133 11.83 -15.63 -2.28
CA ALA A 133 11.07 -14.79 -1.36
C ALA A 133 11.75 -14.78 0.01
N THR A 134 12.05 -13.60 0.53
CA THR A 134 12.69 -13.42 1.84
C THR A 134 11.93 -12.41 2.69
N GLN A 135 11.91 -12.60 4.02
CA GLN A 135 11.30 -11.68 4.97
C GLN A 135 12.27 -11.36 6.13
N PHE A 136 12.29 -10.10 6.55
CA PHE A 136 13.13 -9.58 7.64
C PHE A 136 12.30 -8.72 8.58
#